data_AF-A0A7G8BH85-F1
#
_entry.id   AF-A0A7G8BH85-F1
#
_cell.length_a   1.000
_cell.length_b   1.000
_cell.length_c   1.000
_cell.angle_alpha   90.00
_cell.angle_beta   90.00
_cell.angle_gamma   90.00
#
_symmetry.space_group_name_H-M   'P 1'
#
loop_
_entity.id
_entity.type
_entity.pdbx_description
1 polymer ?
#
loop_
_entity_poly.entity_id
_entity_poly.type
_entity_poly.pdbx_seq_one_letter_code
_entity_poly.pdbx_strand_id
1 'polypeptide(L)'
;MVWDVSFTCDICGKKKGEANHWWMVMLGDVPCFDQGQPSHRFTLLPWNMAESRNPDIYHLCGQSCAMTAMERFMTHGSIESELAAHSRR
;
A
#
# COMPACT_ATOMS: atom_id res chain seq x y z
N MET A 1 -19.50 5.12 21.39
CA MET A 1 -19.57 4.09 20.35
C MET A 1 -18.30 4.23 19.51
N VAL A 2 -17.22 3.53 19.89
CA VAL A 2 -15.96 3.51 19.14
C VAL A 2 -16.17 2.49 18.02
N TRP A 3 -16.14 2.96 16.78
CA TRP A 3 -16.24 2.10 15.61
C TRP A 3 -14.88 1.41 15.51
N ASP A 4 -14.86 0.09 15.69
CA ASP A 4 -13.66 -0.73 15.58
C ASP A 4 -13.23 -0.72 14.11
N VAL A 5 -12.34 0.23 13.75
CA VAL A 5 -11.81 0.32 12.39
C VAL A 5 -10.86 -0.86 12.21
N SER A 6 -11.36 -1.92 11.62
CA SER A 6 -10.54 -3.09 11.28
C SER A 6 -9.74 -2.80 10.01
N PHE A 7 -8.41 -2.73 10.14
CA PHE A 7 -7.50 -2.59 8.99
C PHE A 7 -7.16 -3.96 8.43
N THR A 8 -7.11 -4.08 7.11
CA THR A 8 -6.77 -5.32 6.38
C THR A 8 -5.51 -5.09 5.57
N CYS A 9 -4.63 -6.08 5.49
CA CYS A 9 -3.47 -6.00 4.62
C CYS A 9 -3.89 -6.09 3.14
N ASP A 10 -3.45 -5.15 2.31
CA ASP A 10 -3.80 -5.11 0.88
C ASP A 10 -3.15 -6.23 0.05
N ILE A 11 -2.18 -6.95 0.62
CA ILE A 11 -1.47 -8.05 -0.05
C ILE A 11 -2.08 -9.40 0.30
N CYS A 12 -2.27 -9.67 1.60
CA CYS A 12 -2.69 -11.00 2.08
C CYS A 12 -4.10 -11.03 2.72
N GLY A 13 -4.77 -9.89 2.88
CA GLY A 13 -6.12 -9.78 3.45
C GLY A 13 -6.21 -9.95 4.97
N LYS A 14 -5.09 -10.20 5.67
CA LYS A 14 -5.09 -10.38 7.14
C LYS A 14 -5.53 -9.11 7.87
N LYS A 15 -6.31 -9.27 8.95
CA LYS A 15 -6.76 -8.17 9.79
C LYS A 15 -5.70 -7.75 10.81
N LYS A 16 -5.70 -6.47 11.18
CA LYS A 16 -4.84 -5.89 12.20
C LYS A 16 -5.23 -6.41 13.59
N GLY A 17 -4.32 -7.15 14.21
CA GLY A 17 -4.51 -7.81 15.51
C GLY A 17 -3.63 -9.05 15.68
N GLU A 18 -3.33 -9.74 14.58
CA GLU A 18 -2.54 -11.00 14.58
C GLU A 18 -1.04 -10.80 14.30
N ALA A 19 -0.61 -9.58 13.94
CA ALA A 19 0.76 -9.27 13.54
C ALA A 19 1.26 -7.97 14.21
N ASN A 20 2.52 -7.99 14.67
CA ASN A 20 3.11 -6.92 15.48
C ASN A 20 3.75 -5.77 14.66
N HIS A 21 3.90 -5.93 13.35
CA HIS A 21 4.68 -4.99 12.53
C HIS A 21 3.89 -4.53 11.31
N TRP A 22 3.05 -3.51 11.51
CA TRP A 22 2.30 -2.90 10.43
C TRP A 22 3.08 -1.76 9.79
N TRP A 23 2.91 -1.63 8.49
CA TRP A 23 3.49 -0.58 7.66
C TRP A 23 2.41 0.04 6.79
N MET A 24 2.68 1.25 6.34
CA MET A 24 1.83 1.98 5.41
C MET A 24 2.64 2.27 4.16
N VAL A 25 2.00 2.19 3.00
CA VAL A 25 2.61 2.58 1.73
C VAL A 25 1.76 3.63 1.07
N MET A 26 2.43 4.66 0.57
CA MET A 26 1.83 5.68 -0.27
C MET A 26 2.49 5.61 -1.65
N LEU A 27 1.66 5.62 -2.68
CA LEU A 27 2.09 5.81 -4.05
C LEU A 27 1.95 7.29 -4.42
N GLY A 28 2.76 7.74 -5.37
CA GLY A 28 2.57 9.07 -5.96
C GLY A 28 3.43 9.21 -7.19
N ASP A 29 3.41 10.39 -7.77
CA ASP A 29 4.23 10.70 -8.92
C ASP A 29 5.44 11.55 -8.53
N VAL A 30 6.55 11.34 -9.23
CA VAL A 30 7.75 12.19 -9.13
C VAL A 30 8.07 12.75 -10.52
N PRO A 31 8.33 14.06 -10.64
CA PRO A 31 8.72 14.65 -11.91
C PRO A 31 9.97 13.95 -12.42
N CYS A 32 9.87 13.31 -13.59
CA CYS A 32 11.03 12.78 -14.29
C CYS A 32 11.33 13.68 -15.48
N PHE A 33 12.53 14.24 -15.52
CA PHE A 33 12.96 15.15 -16.58
C PHE A 33 13.54 14.42 -17.80
N ASP A 34 13.78 13.11 -17.67
CA ASP A 34 14.29 12.26 -18.74
C ASP A 34 13.13 11.62 -19.52
N GLN A 35 13.15 11.73 -20.85
CA GLN A 35 12.13 11.11 -21.69
C GLN A 35 12.18 9.58 -21.60
N GLY A 36 11.04 8.98 -21.26
CA GLY A 36 10.86 7.51 -21.25
C GLY A 36 11.02 6.82 -19.91
N GLN A 37 11.32 7.54 -18.82
CA GLN A 37 11.36 6.95 -17.48
C GLN A 37 9.99 7.06 -16.76
N PRO A 38 9.59 6.00 -16.01
CA PRO A 38 8.35 6.02 -15.25
C PRO A 38 8.42 7.02 -14.08
N SER A 39 7.42 7.88 -13.98
CA SER A 39 7.34 8.95 -12.98
C SER A 39 6.70 8.48 -11.67
N HIS A 40 7.14 7.37 -11.08
CA HIS A 40 6.46 6.78 -9.91
C HIS A 40 7.29 6.87 -8.62
N ARG A 41 6.61 7.13 -7.51
CA ARG A 41 7.16 7.14 -6.14
C ARG A 41 6.50 6.06 -5.30
N PHE A 42 7.33 5.29 -4.62
CA PHE A 42 6.91 4.36 -3.57
C PHE A 42 7.47 4.84 -2.24
N THR A 43 6.60 5.11 -1.26
CA THR A 43 7.02 5.56 0.07
C THR A 43 6.53 4.59 1.13
N LEU A 44 7.48 3.92 1.79
CA LEU A 44 7.23 3.03 2.92
C LEU A 44 7.31 3.82 4.23
N LEU A 45 6.26 3.75 5.03
CA LEU A 45 6.10 4.51 6.27
C LEU A 45 5.80 3.56 7.44
N PRO A 46 6.32 3.85 8.65
CA PRO A 46 5.90 3.12 9.85
C PRO A 46 4.40 3.34 10.09
N TRP A 47 3.73 2.38 10.74
CA TRP A 47 2.31 2.51 11.06
C TRP A 47 2.00 3.79 11.86
N ASN A 48 1.05 4.58 11.37
CA ASN A 48 0.47 5.71 12.10
C ASN A 48 -1.05 5.66 12.03
N MET A 49 -1.71 5.66 13.19
CA MET A 49 -3.17 5.59 13.28
C MET A 49 -3.86 6.79 12.63
N ALA A 50 -3.29 8.00 12.72
CA ALA A 50 -3.89 9.20 12.15
C ALA A 50 -3.94 9.12 10.62
N GLU A 51 -2.84 8.71 10.02
CA GLU A 51 -2.69 8.59 8.56
C GLU A 51 -3.35 7.32 8.01
N SER A 52 -3.47 6.25 8.81
CA SER A 52 -3.99 4.95 8.35
C SER A 52 -5.41 5.00 7.76
N ARG A 53 -6.18 6.06 8.05
CA ARG A 53 -7.53 6.25 7.50
C ARG A 53 -7.56 6.96 6.15
N ASN A 54 -6.40 7.40 5.66
CA ASN A 54 -6.27 8.02 4.36
C ASN A 54 -6.57 6.96 3.27
N PRO A 55 -7.51 7.20 2.34
CA PRO A 55 -7.84 6.27 1.26
C PRO A 55 -6.66 5.97 0.32
N ASP A 56 -5.65 6.84 0.28
CA ASP A 56 -4.47 6.69 -0.59
C ASP A 56 -3.36 5.82 0.04
N ILE A 57 -3.57 5.34 1.27
CA ILE A 57 -2.62 4.49 1.99
C ILE A 57 -2.98 3.03 1.84
N TYR A 58 -2.00 2.24 1.44
CA TYR A 58 -2.01 0.79 1.50
C TYR A 58 -1.47 0.32 2.85
N HIS A 59 -2.13 -0.66 3.47
CA HIS A 59 -1.74 -1.28 4.73
C HIS A 59 -1.01 -2.61 4.50
N LEU A 60 0.11 -2.79 5.18
CA LEU A 60 0.93 -3.99 5.08
C LEU A 60 1.19 -4.57 6.48
N CYS A 61 1.02 -5.89 6.63
CA CYS A 61 1.16 -6.55 7.93
C CYS A 61 2.58 -7.02 8.27
N GLY A 62 3.58 -6.75 7.42
CA GLY A 62 4.97 -7.14 7.68
C GLY A 62 5.87 -7.10 6.45
N GLN A 63 7.13 -7.53 6.64
CA GLN A 63 8.19 -7.47 5.63
C GLN A 63 7.84 -8.22 4.34
N SER A 64 7.32 -9.45 4.43
CA SER A 64 6.99 -10.24 3.23
C SER A 64 5.96 -9.54 2.34
N CYS A 65 4.91 -8.98 2.95
CA CYS A 65 3.90 -8.20 2.23
C CYS A 65 4.48 -6.91 1.64
N ALA A 66 5.39 -6.24 2.35
CA ALA A 66 6.08 -5.05 1.81
C ALA A 66 6.95 -5.37 0.59
N MET A 67 7.66 -6.49 0.61
CA MET A 67 8.45 -6.93 -0.54
C MET A 67 7.56 -7.26 -1.75
N THR A 68 6.44 -7.95 -1.55
CA THR A 68 5.48 -8.21 -2.63
C THR A 68 4.85 -6.92 -3.18
N ALA A 69 4.53 -5.95 -2.31
CA ALA A 69 4.01 -4.66 -2.75
C ALA A 69 5.04 -3.91 -3.61
N MET A 70 6.31 -3.94 -3.21
CA MET A 70 7.41 -3.34 -3.95
C MET A 70 7.64 -4.04 -5.30
N GLU A 71 7.60 -5.37 -5.34
CA GLU A 71 7.72 -6.15 -6.57
C GLU A 71 6.62 -5.79 -7.58
N ARG A 72 5.36 -5.73 -7.12
CA ARG A 72 4.23 -5.32 -7.97
C ARG A 72 4.39 -3.89 -8.47
N PHE A 73 4.80 -2.98 -7.60
CA PHE A 73 5.06 -1.59 -7.98
C PHE A 73 6.15 -1.48 -9.04
N MET A 74 7.26 -2.20 -8.89
CA MET A 74 8.36 -2.17 -9.87
C MET A 74 7.96 -2.77 -11.23
N THR A 75 7.00 -3.71 -11.24
CA THR A 75 6.58 -4.41 -12.45
C THR A 75 5.44 -3.69 -13.18
N HIS A 76 4.48 -3.13 -12.43
CA HIS A 76 3.22 -2.61 -12.98
C HIS A 76 2.97 -1.13 -12.67
N GLY A 77 3.77 -0.50 -11.81
CA GLY A 77 3.51 0.84 -11.29
C GLY A 77 2.38 0.91 -10.24
N SER A 78 1.78 -0.23 -9.87
CA SER A 78 0.69 -0.34 -8.89
C SER A 78 0.90 -1.47 -7.89
N ILE A 79 0.26 -1.39 -6.73
CA ILE A 79 0.29 -2.44 -5.69
C ILE A 79 -0.90 -3.40 -5.81
N GLU A 80 -2.00 -2.93 -6.39
CA GLU A 80 -3.21 -3.72 -6.62
C GLU A 80 -2.92 -4.92 -7.54
N SER A 81 -3.54 -6.06 -7.24
CA SER A 81 -3.67 -7.11 -8.25
C SER A 81 -4.71 -6.67 -9.28
N GLU A 82 -4.53 -7.06 -10.54
CA GLU A 82 -5.45 -6.71 -11.66
C GLU A 82 -6.93 -7.04 -11.36
N LEU A 83 -7.17 -8.01 -10.46
CA LEU A 83 -8.49 -8.41 -9.96
C LEU A 83 -9.14 -7.36 -9.03
N ALA A 84 -8.37 -6.62 -8.25
CA ALA A 84 -8.90 -5.59 -7.32
C ALA A 84 -9.22 -4.27 -8.05
N ALA A 85 -8.38 -3.89 -9.03
CA ALA A 85 -8.53 -2.68 -9.84
C ALA A 85 -9.85 -2.64 -10.63
N HIS A 86 -10.37 -3.80 -11.04
CA HIS A 86 -11.63 -3.91 -11.78
C HIS A 86 -12.88 -3.68 -10.91
N SER A 87 -12.77 -3.73 -9.59
CA SER A 87 -13.90 -3.54 -8.66
C SER A 87 -14.11 -2.08 -8.23
N ARG A 88 -13.14 -1.19 -8.48
CA ARG A 88 -13.22 0.24 -8.16
C ARG A 88 -13.67 1.13 -9.34
N ARG A 89 -13.98 0.54 -10.50
CA ARG A 89 -14.51 1.25 -11.68
C ARG A 89 -16.02 1.21 -11.77
#